data_AF-A0A3C1KEY1-F1
#
_entry.id   AF-A0A3C1KEY1-F1
#
_cell.length_a   1.000
_cell.length_b   1.000
_cell.length_c   1.000
_cell.angle_alpha   90.00
_cell.angle_beta   90.00
_cell.angle_gamma   90.00
#
_symmetry.space_group_name_H-M   'P 1'
#
loop_
_entity.id
_entity.type
_entity.pdbx_description
1 polymer ?
#
loop_
_entity_poly.entity_id
_entity_poly.type
_entity_poly.pdbx_seq_one_letter_code
_entity_poly.pdbx_strand_id
1 'polypeptide(L)'
;MTARRVLEGAYVATVDAAGTEHRAGHVVVDGDLIVAVGDGPAPAELRDGAEIIDARGTLVTPGLVNTHHHLYQWLTRGYAQDAILFDWLTALYPLWARIDADLVEAGAAGAMAVLARSGCTTVGDHHYVFPQGSGDIVGGLVAAAS
;
A
#
# COMPACT_ATOMS: atom_id res chain seq x y z
N MET A 1 -10.56 -21.94 2.10
CA MET A 1 -9.36 -21.67 2.92
C MET A 1 -8.23 -21.39 1.96
N THR A 2 -7.63 -20.22 2.03
CA THR A 2 -6.41 -19.89 1.28
C THR A 2 -5.29 -20.81 1.76
N ALA A 3 -4.53 -21.39 0.83
CA ALA A 3 -3.39 -22.22 1.18
C ALA A 3 -2.33 -21.38 1.88
N ARG A 4 -1.62 -21.98 2.85
CA ARG A 4 -0.44 -21.38 3.49
C ARG A 4 0.60 -21.07 2.42
N ARG A 5 1.31 -19.94 2.55
CA ARG A 5 2.36 -19.50 1.63
C ARG A 5 3.69 -19.44 2.36
N VAL A 6 4.77 -19.88 1.70
CA VAL A 6 6.13 -19.80 2.23
C VAL A 6 7.01 -19.12 1.20
N LEU A 7 7.58 -17.97 1.56
CA LEU A 7 8.64 -17.33 0.79
C LEU A 7 9.97 -17.91 1.28
N GLU A 8 10.80 -18.46 0.40
CA GLU A 8 12.06 -19.10 0.80
C GLU A 8 13.28 -18.62 0.01
N GLY A 9 14.41 -18.54 0.71
CA GLY A 9 15.71 -18.20 0.14
C GLY A 9 15.92 -16.71 -0.11
N ALA A 10 15.04 -15.85 0.41
CA ALA A 10 15.18 -14.40 0.32
C ALA A 10 16.24 -13.86 1.29
N TYR A 11 16.76 -12.67 0.99
CA TYR A 11 17.26 -11.79 2.05
C TYR A 11 16.05 -11.25 2.81
N VAL A 12 16.00 -11.41 4.12
CA VAL A 12 14.87 -10.95 4.95
C VAL A 12 15.36 -9.90 5.91
N ALA A 13 14.86 -8.67 5.79
CA ALA A 13 15.06 -7.61 6.77
C ALA A 13 13.80 -7.51 7.63
N THR A 14 13.88 -7.92 8.90
CA THR A 14 12.68 -8.01 9.77
C THR A 14 12.22 -6.65 10.27
N VAL A 15 13.15 -5.70 10.45
CA VAL A 15 12.92 -4.41 11.12
C VAL A 15 12.35 -4.59 12.54
N ASP A 16 12.66 -5.72 13.18
CA ASP A 16 12.40 -5.91 14.60
C ASP A 16 13.33 -5.02 15.45
N ALA A 17 13.09 -4.97 16.77
CA ALA A 17 13.89 -4.14 17.66
C ALA A 17 15.38 -4.54 17.72
N ALA A 18 15.70 -5.78 17.35
CA ALA A 18 17.07 -6.29 17.32
C ALA A 18 17.78 -5.99 15.98
N GLY A 19 17.05 -5.52 14.97
CA GLY A 19 17.57 -5.35 13.62
C GLY A 19 17.91 -6.69 12.96
N THR A 20 17.13 -7.74 13.23
CA THR A 20 17.41 -9.08 12.74
C THR A 20 17.35 -9.13 11.21
N GLU A 21 18.37 -9.74 10.60
CA GLU A 21 18.44 -9.99 9.16
C GLU A 21 18.82 -11.45 8.87
N HIS A 22 18.20 -12.04 7.84
CA HIS A 22 18.53 -13.37 7.34
C HIS A 22 19.04 -13.28 5.91
N ARG A 23 20.21 -13.85 5.63
CA ARG A 23 20.82 -13.80 4.28
C ARG A 23 20.15 -14.75 3.29
N ALA A 24 19.58 -15.84 3.79
CA ALA A 24 18.84 -16.81 3.01
C ALA A 24 17.74 -17.38 3.91
N GLY A 25 16.75 -16.55 4.23
CA GLY A 25 15.69 -16.86 5.18
C GLY A 25 14.37 -17.28 4.55
N HIS A 26 13.37 -17.41 5.41
CA HIS A 26 12.00 -17.70 5.04
C HIS A 26 11.00 -16.78 5.76
N VAL A 27 9.82 -16.62 5.14
CA VAL A 27 8.63 -16.02 5.75
C VAL A 27 7.44 -16.93 5.47
N VAL A 28 6.75 -17.38 6.52
CA VAL A 28 5.55 -18.20 6.43
C VAL A 28 4.33 -17.35 6.71
N VAL A 29 3.37 -17.37 5.79
CA VAL A 29 2.09 -16.66 5.88
C VAL A 29 0.94 -17.67 5.90
N ASP A 30 0.12 -17.62 6.94
CA ASP A 30 -1.10 -18.42 7.09
C ASP A 30 -2.31 -17.48 7.14
N GLY A 31 -3.16 -17.52 6.11
CA GLY A 31 -4.17 -16.49 5.87
C GLY A 31 -3.52 -15.11 5.75
N ASP A 32 -3.85 -14.23 6.69
CA ASP A 32 -3.39 -12.83 6.76
C ASP A 32 -2.29 -12.60 7.81
N LEU A 33 -1.81 -13.67 8.46
CA LEU A 33 -0.82 -13.59 9.54
C LEU A 33 0.52 -14.18 9.12
N ILE A 34 1.59 -13.51 9.53
CA ILE A 34 2.94 -14.07 9.50
C ILE A 34 3.07 -14.99 10.72
N VAL A 35 3.34 -16.28 10.49
CA VAL A 35 3.41 -17.30 11.56
C VAL A 35 4.83 -17.77 11.84
N ALA A 36 5.78 -17.54 10.92
CA ALA A 36 7.20 -17.79 11.15
C ALA A 36 8.07 -16.90 10.25
N VAL A 37 9.22 -16.47 10.79
CA VAL A 37 10.31 -15.81 10.08
C VAL A 37 11.61 -16.37 10.65
N GLY A 38 12.57 -16.71 9.79
CA GLY A 38 13.83 -17.27 10.27
C GLY A 38 14.88 -17.41 9.17
N ASP A 39 16.06 -17.85 9.57
CA ASP A 39 17.15 -18.20 8.65
C ASP A 39 16.95 -19.60 8.07
N GLY A 40 17.45 -19.83 6.86
CA GLY A 40 17.33 -21.10 6.16
C GLY A 40 15.90 -21.43 5.71
N PRO A 41 15.65 -22.70 5.33
CA PRO A 41 14.32 -23.16 4.90
C PRO A 41 13.31 -23.12 6.06
N ALA A 42 12.03 -22.97 5.72
CA ALA A 42 10.96 -23.02 6.72
C ALA A 42 10.84 -24.41 7.36
N PRO A 43 10.33 -24.52 8.60
CA PRO A 43 10.06 -25.81 9.25
C PRO A 43 9.20 -26.74 8.39
N ALA A 44 9.52 -28.03 8.37
CA ALA A 44 8.90 -29.01 7.46
C ALA A 44 7.37 -29.07 7.63
N GLU A 45 6.89 -28.97 8.86
CA GLU A 45 5.47 -28.93 9.24
C GLU A 45 4.73 -27.68 8.71
N LEU A 46 5.45 -26.57 8.50
CA LEU A 46 4.89 -25.35 7.90
C LEU A 46 4.97 -25.37 6.37
N ARG A 47 5.86 -26.20 5.80
CA ARG A 47 5.97 -26.42 4.35
C ARG A 47 4.93 -27.40 3.82
N ASP A 48 4.47 -28.35 4.64
CA ASP A 48 3.52 -29.37 4.20
C ASP A 48 2.19 -28.75 3.74
N GLY A 49 1.79 -29.08 2.51
CA GLY A 49 0.59 -28.51 1.87
C GLY A 49 0.64 -27.01 1.56
N ALA A 50 1.77 -26.34 1.75
CA ALA A 50 1.93 -24.91 1.49
C ALA A 50 2.35 -24.61 0.04
N GLU A 51 1.96 -23.45 -0.46
CA GLU A 51 2.50 -22.86 -1.68
C GLU A 51 3.90 -22.32 -1.40
N ILE A 52 4.91 -22.89 -2.07
CA ILE A 52 6.29 -22.43 -1.94
C ILE A 52 6.59 -21.40 -3.02
N ILE A 53 6.96 -20.20 -2.59
CA ILE A 53 7.41 -19.08 -3.41
C ILE A 53 8.93 -19.02 -3.32
N ASP A 54 9.60 -19.29 -4.43
CA ASP A 54 11.06 -19.13 -4.54
C ASP A 54 11.42 -17.63 -4.60
N ALA A 55 11.99 -17.14 -3.51
CA ALA A 55 12.32 -15.73 -3.32
C ALA A 55 13.83 -15.46 -3.39
N ARG A 56 14.62 -16.39 -3.95
CA ARG A 56 16.08 -16.20 -4.11
C ARG A 56 16.38 -14.98 -4.98
N GLY A 57 17.38 -14.21 -4.56
CA GLY A 57 17.78 -12.97 -5.24
C GLY A 57 16.87 -11.77 -4.97
N THR A 58 15.90 -11.90 -4.06
CA THR A 58 15.02 -10.80 -3.63
C THR A 58 15.32 -10.36 -2.20
N LEU A 59 14.87 -9.16 -1.86
CA LEU A 59 14.81 -8.64 -0.49
C LEU A 59 13.33 -8.60 -0.06
N VAL A 60 13.02 -9.27 1.04
CA VAL A 60 11.73 -9.18 1.73
C VAL A 60 11.85 -8.20 2.89
N THR A 61 10.97 -7.22 2.92
CA THR A 61 10.83 -6.23 4.00
C THR A 61 9.38 -6.19 4.48
N PRO A 62 9.10 -5.64 5.67
CA PRO A 62 7.77 -5.12 5.96
C PRO A 62 7.33 -4.17 4.85
N GLY A 63 6.04 -4.17 4.54
CA GLY A 63 5.49 -3.22 3.60
C GLY A 63 5.64 -1.78 4.11
N LEU A 64 5.88 -0.84 3.19
CA LEU A 64 6.06 0.56 3.59
C LEU A 64 4.72 1.15 4.07
N VAL A 65 4.83 2.06 5.03
CA VAL A 65 3.70 2.81 5.59
C VAL A 65 3.82 4.27 5.16
N ASN A 66 2.91 4.72 4.31
CA ASN A 66 2.77 6.13 3.97
C ASN A 66 1.84 6.80 4.99
N THR A 67 2.39 7.66 5.84
CA THR A 67 1.64 8.26 6.95
C THR A 67 0.75 9.43 6.56
N HIS A 68 0.86 9.94 5.33
CA HIS A 68 0.07 11.09 4.87
C HIS A 68 -0.09 11.11 3.35
N HIS A 69 -1.33 11.27 2.88
CA HIS A 69 -1.64 11.45 1.46
C HIS A 69 -2.91 12.31 1.27
N HIS A 70 -3.13 12.78 0.06
CA HIS A 70 -4.40 13.33 -0.42
C HIS A 70 -4.82 12.59 -1.70
N LEU A 71 -5.43 11.41 -1.54
CA LEU A 71 -5.63 10.43 -2.62
C LEU A 71 -6.38 11.02 -3.83
N TYR A 72 -7.43 11.80 -3.60
CA TYR A 72 -8.21 12.43 -4.67
C TYR A 72 -7.41 13.43 -5.53
N GLN A 73 -6.34 14.03 -4.98
CA GLN A 73 -5.50 14.99 -5.71
C GLN A 73 -4.66 14.30 -6.81
N TRP A 74 -4.61 12.97 -6.82
CA TRP A 74 -3.94 12.20 -7.86
C TRP A 74 -4.50 12.46 -9.27
N LEU A 75 -5.80 12.79 -9.37
CA LEU A 75 -6.47 13.15 -10.62
C LEU A 75 -5.92 14.43 -11.26
N THR A 76 -5.40 15.35 -10.44
CA THR A 76 -4.95 16.68 -10.88
C THR A 76 -3.43 16.82 -10.88
N ARG A 77 -2.69 15.71 -10.90
CA ARG A 77 -1.22 15.73 -10.93
C ARG A 77 -0.72 16.50 -12.15
N GLY A 78 0.25 17.38 -11.92
CA GLY A 78 0.87 18.19 -12.97
C GLY A 78 0.08 19.42 -13.42
N TYR A 79 -1.06 19.75 -12.80
CA TYR A 79 -1.90 20.86 -13.24
C TYR A 79 -1.30 22.26 -12.96
N ALA A 80 -0.82 22.51 -11.74
CA ALA A 80 -0.25 23.79 -11.31
C ALA A 80 1.20 23.60 -10.86
N GLN A 81 2.05 23.17 -11.79
CA GLN A 81 3.50 23.02 -11.54
C GLN A 81 4.14 24.38 -11.28
N ASP A 82 5.23 24.38 -10.51
CA ASP A 82 6.04 25.56 -10.16
C ASP A 82 5.30 26.71 -9.43
N ALA A 83 4.03 26.50 -9.06
CA ALA A 83 3.26 27.44 -8.25
C ALA A 83 3.65 27.36 -6.77
N ILE A 84 3.69 28.51 -6.09
CA ILE A 84 3.75 28.54 -4.63
C ILE A 84 2.42 28.07 -4.03
N LEU A 85 2.41 27.72 -2.74
CA LEU A 85 1.27 27.08 -2.08
C LEU A 85 -0.08 27.78 -2.33
N PHE A 86 -0.17 29.09 -2.17
CA PHE A 86 -1.45 29.80 -2.32
C PHE A 86 -1.90 29.91 -3.78
N ASP A 87 -0.97 30.06 -4.72
CA ASP A 87 -1.28 30.05 -6.15
C ASP A 87 -1.74 28.65 -6.60
N TRP A 88 -1.08 27.61 -6.09
CA TRP A 88 -1.45 26.22 -6.30
C TRP A 88 -2.86 25.91 -5.76
N LEU A 89 -3.16 26.34 -4.53
CA LEU A 89 -4.49 26.18 -3.92
C LEU A 89 -5.57 26.91 -4.72
N THR A 90 -5.36 28.18 -5.05
CA THR A 90 -6.35 28.98 -5.80
C THR A 90 -6.57 28.45 -7.21
N ALA A 91 -5.56 27.86 -7.85
CA ALA A 91 -5.68 27.19 -9.14
C ALA A 91 -6.47 25.87 -9.06
N LEU A 92 -6.34 25.10 -7.97
CA LEU A 92 -6.89 23.76 -7.86
C LEU A 92 -8.26 23.66 -7.18
N TYR A 93 -8.57 24.55 -6.22
CA TYR A 93 -9.89 24.55 -5.58
C TYR A 93 -11.07 24.62 -6.57
N PRO A 94 -11.02 25.37 -7.69
CA PRO A 94 -12.09 25.34 -8.69
C PRO A 94 -12.30 23.97 -9.35
N LEU A 95 -11.26 23.16 -9.47
CA LEU A 95 -11.35 21.77 -9.95
C LEU A 95 -11.85 20.85 -8.85
N TRP A 96 -11.28 20.95 -7.64
CA TRP A 96 -11.67 20.10 -6.52
C TRP A 96 -13.10 20.36 -6.03
N ALA A 97 -13.65 21.55 -6.27
CA ALA A 97 -15.07 21.84 -6.03
C ALA A 97 -16.02 21.01 -6.93
N ARG A 98 -15.50 20.28 -7.91
CA ARG A 98 -16.25 19.45 -8.86
C ARG A 98 -16.02 17.95 -8.71
N ILE A 99 -15.28 17.52 -7.69
CA ILE A 99 -15.15 16.08 -7.41
C ILE A 99 -16.48 15.54 -6.88
N ASP A 100 -16.75 14.30 -7.24
CA ASP A 100 -17.82 13.47 -6.70
C ASP A 100 -17.25 12.13 -6.23
N ALA A 101 -18.12 11.28 -5.65
CA ALA A 101 -17.74 9.98 -5.12
C ALA A 101 -17.04 9.10 -6.17
N ASP A 102 -17.53 9.08 -7.41
CA ASP A 102 -16.99 8.27 -8.50
C ASP A 102 -15.57 8.73 -8.88
N LEU A 103 -15.37 10.04 -9.00
CA LEU A 103 -14.04 10.60 -9.24
C LEU A 103 -13.09 10.31 -8.07
N VAL A 104 -13.56 10.44 -6.83
CA VAL A 104 -12.73 10.14 -5.65
C VAL A 104 -12.33 8.67 -5.62
N GLU A 105 -13.24 7.74 -5.91
CA GLU A 105 -12.93 6.31 -6.01
C GLU A 105 -11.85 6.06 -7.07
N ALA A 106 -12.04 6.57 -8.29
CA ALA A 106 -11.08 6.39 -9.38
C ALA A 106 -9.71 7.01 -9.06
N GLY A 107 -9.69 8.20 -8.47
CA GLY A 107 -8.47 8.90 -8.05
C GLY A 107 -7.72 8.13 -6.96
N ALA A 108 -8.45 7.62 -5.97
CA ALA A 108 -7.88 6.84 -4.88
C ALA A 108 -7.34 5.50 -5.37
N ALA A 109 -8.07 4.79 -6.24
CA ALA A 109 -7.60 3.54 -6.85
C ALA A 109 -6.30 3.76 -7.64
N GLY A 110 -6.23 4.83 -8.45
CA GLY A 110 -5.03 5.19 -9.19
C GLY A 110 -3.83 5.52 -8.28
N ALA A 111 -4.07 6.24 -7.19
CA ALA A 111 -3.04 6.56 -6.21
C ALA A 111 -2.53 5.31 -5.47
N MET A 112 -3.43 4.46 -4.97
CA MET A 112 -3.08 3.24 -4.26
C MET A 112 -2.39 2.22 -5.15
N ALA A 113 -2.75 2.12 -6.44
CA ALA A 113 -2.03 1.28 -7.39
C ALA A 113 -0.56 1.69 -7.54
N VAL A 114 -0.27 3.00 -7.57
CA VAL A 114 1.11 3.50 -7.63
C VAL A 114 1.86 3.22 -6.31
N LEU A 115 1.20 3.41 -5.17
CA LEU A 115 1.76 3.09 -3.85
C LEU A 115 2.09 1.59 -3.72
N ALA A 116 1.18 0.71 -4.13
CA ALA A 116 1.39 -0.73 -4.12
C ALA A 116 2.60 -1.13 -4.99
N ARG A 117 2.73 -0.53 -6.18
CA ARG A 117 3.89 -0.76 -7.07
C ARG A 117 5.22 -0.26 -6.51
N SER A 118 5.19 0.66 -5.54
CA SER A 118 6.38 1.14 -4.84
C SER A 118 6.64 0.44 -3.50
N GLY A 119 5.90 -0.64 -3.19
CA GLY A 119 6.05 -1.41 -1.94
C GLY A 119 5.31 -0.83 -0.73
N CYS A 120 4.46 0.19 -0.92
CA CYS A 120 3.61 0.72 0.14
C CYS A 120 2.36 -0.16 0.29
N THR A 121 2.12 -0.60 1.52
CA THR A 121 1.01 -1.52 1.87
C THR A 121 -0.01 -0.89 2.79
N THR A 122 0.30 0.27 3.38
CA THR A 122 -0.61 1.02 4.26
C THR A 122 -0.45 2.51 3.98
N VAL A 123 -1.58 3.22 3.83
CA VAL A 123 -1.60 4.66 3.61
C VAL A 123 -2.61 5.35 4.51
N GLY A 124 -2.22 6.46 5.13
CA GLY A 124 -3.14 7.41 5.76
C GLY A 124 -3.57 8.47 4.75
N ASP A 125 -4.87 8.56 4.48
CA ASP A 125 -5.43 9.60 3.60
C ASP A 125 -6.01 10.75 4.43
N HIS A 126 -5.72 11.98 4.00
CA HIS A 126 -6.32 13.20 4.53
C HIS A 126 -7.25 13.81 3.49
N HIS A 127 -8.49 13.31 3.44
CA HIS A 127 -9.53 13.89 2.61
C HIS A 127 -10.20 15.08 3.33
N TYR A 128 -10.11 16.28 2.75
CA TYR A 128 -10.61 17.51 3.40
C TYR A 128 -11.58 18.33 2.54
N VAL A 129 -11.90 17.90 1.31
CA VAL A 129 -12.81 18.61 0.40
C VAL A 129 -14.08 17.80 0.19
N PHE A 130 -15.24 18.34 0.58
CA PHE A 130 -16.54 17.69 0.44
C PHE A 130 -17.51 18.64 -0.26
N PRO A 131 -17.52 18.70 -1.61
CA PRO A 131 -18.41 19.60 -2.33
C PRO A 131 -19.88 19.25 -2.10
N GLN A 132 -20.76 20.24 -2.13
CA GLN A 132 -22.20 20.01 -2.02
C GLN A 132 -22.69 19.17 -3.21
N GLY A 133 -23.50 18.14 -2.94
CA GLY A 133 -24.04 17.26 -3.99
C GLY A 133 -23.04 16.23 -4.56
N SER A 134 -21.89 16.02 -3.91
CA SER A 134 -20.81 15.14 -4.38
C SER A 134 -21.02 13.63 -4.11
N GLY A 135 -22.15 13.24 -3.51
CA GLY A 135 -22.41 11.84 -3.15
C GLY A 135 -21.65 11.37 -1.91
N ASP A 136 -21.44 10.05 -1.78
CA ASP A 136 -20.73 9.43 -0.66
C ASP A 136 -19.23 9.35 -0.91
N ILE A 137 -18.53 10.45 -0.67
CA ILE A 137 -17.08 10.58 -0.85
C ILE A 137 -16.30 9.55 -0.02
N VAL A 138 -16.74 9.28 1.21
CA VAL A 138 -16.08 8.31 2.10
C VAL A 138 -16.31 6.89 1.56
N GLY A 139 -17.54 6.59 1.11
CA GLY A 139 -17.85 5.33 0.43
C GLY A 139 -16.96 5.08 -0.79
N GLY A 140 -16.73 6.10 -1.62
CA GLY A 140 -15.82 6.00 -2.77
C GLY A 140 -14.37 5.69 -2.37
N LEU A 141 -13.86 6.28 -1.28
CA LEU A 141 -12.53 5.94 -0.74
C LEU A 141 -12.45 4.49 -0.25
N VAL A 142 -13.49 4.02 0.45
CA VAL A 142 -13.57 2.63 0.96
C VAL A 142 -13.66 1.63 -0.20
N ALA A 143 -14.48 1.94 -1.21
CA ALA A 143 -14.63 1.11 -2.40
C ALA A 143 -13.31 0.97 -3.15
N ALA A 144 -12.53 2.04 -3.28
CA ALA A 144 -11.21 2.00 -3.92
C ALA A 144 -10.20 1.09 -3.21
N ALA A 145 -10.36 0.85 -1.90
CA ALA A 145 -9.46 0.05 -1.07
C ALA A 145 -9.90 -1.42 -0.90
N SER A 146 -11.06 -1.79 -1.46
CA SER A 146 -11.66 -3.12 -1.37
C SER A 146 -11.27 -4.02 -2.55
#